data_AF-A0A3Q0FNS7-F1
#
_entry.id   AF-A0A3Q0FNS7-F1
#
_cell.length_a   1.000
_cell.length_b   1.000
_cell.length_c   1.000
_cell.angle_alpha   90.00
_cell.angle_beta   90.00
_cell.angle_gamma   90.00
#
_symmetry.space_group_name_H-M   'P 1'
#
loop_
_entity.id
_entity.type
_entity.pdbx_description
1 polymer ?
#
loop_
_entity_poly.entity_id
_entity_poly.type
_entity_poly.pdbx_seq_one_letter_code
_entity_poly.pdbx_strand_id
1 'polypeptide(L)'
;MKMTKEAISLHSLNKTLNRIENKLQTLENKFKELDSTLEKLTQKFEIQGTSLEEQVSQDEMWTSLLEDRFTSVEIKLFYSYVSETISCLHNQVTQKLPDLARSLPTLASILRRKSKNQRIRLVWESVLESLGLQEGHVRALCTFFITHSFEAQYYPVYSANQRQKYTGDIITMITKVVKNQMLQESLLCAVQVVENGKAEKKVAWDQ
;
A
#
# COMPACT_ATOMS: atom_id res chain seq x y z
N MET A 1 48.15 52.09 -47.07
CA MET A 1 48.58 50.73 -46.63
C MET A 1 48.27 50.40 -45.16
N LYS A 2 48.03 51.39 -44.28
CA LYS A 2 47.70 51.17 -42.86
C LYS A 2 46.22 50.76 -42.64
N MET A 3 45.28 51.45 -43.28
CA MET A 3 43.83 51.16 -43.20
C MET A 3 43.44 49.76 -43.72
N THR A 4 44.14 49.22 -44.71
CA THR A 4 43.85 47.87 -45.24
C THR A 4 44.26 46.76 -44.28
N LYS A 5 45.34 46.94 -43.50
CA LYS A 5 45.76 45.97 -42.45
C LYS A 5 44.80 45.99 -41.26
N GLU A 6 44.32 47.16 -40.85
CA GLU A 6 43.33 47.32 -39.76
C GLU A 6 41.98 46.68 -40.13
N ALA A 7 41.49 46.89 -41.36
CA ALA A 7 40.27 46.27 -41.85
C ALA A 7 40.35 44.73 -41.89
N ILE A 8 41.49 44.17 -42.33
CA ILE A 8 41.73 42.72 -42.34
C ILE A 8 41.83 42.17 -40.91
N SER A 9 42.42 42.92 -39.98
CA SER A 9 42.53 42.56 -38.56
C SER A 9 41.17 42.53 -37.86
N LEU A 10 40.32 43.53 -38.11
CA LEU A 10 38.95 43.58 -37.58
C LEU A 10 38.06 42.46 -38.13
N HIS A 11 38.19 42.14 -39.42
CA HIS A 11 37.45 41.02 -40.01
C HIS A 11 37.85 39.68 -39.37
N SER A 12 39.15 39.46 -39.13
CA SER A 12 39.66 38.26 -38.45
C SER A 12 39.18 38.17 -36.99
N LEU A 13 39.13 39.29 -36.28
CA LEU A 13 38.62 39.36 -34.91
C LEU A 13 37.12 39.00 -34.87
N ASN A 14 36.31 39.60 -35.75
CA ASN A 14 34.87 39.33 -35.82
C ASN A 14 34.57 37.85 -36.12
N LYS A 15 35.34 37.23 -37.04
CA LYS A 15 35.24 35.80 -37.32
C LYS A 15 35.57 34.94 -36.09
N THR A 16 36.54 35.36 -35.28
CA THR A 16 36.91 34.67 -34.05
C THR A 16 35.82 34.81 -32.99
N LEU A 17 35.23 35.99 -32.86
CA LEU A 17 34.15 36.28 -31.92
C LEU A 17 32.90 35.46 -32.24
N ASN A 18 32.47 35.44 -33.51
CA ASN A 18 31.35 34.60 -33.96
C ASN A 18 31.62 33.10 -33.74
N ARG A 19 32.87 32.65 -33.87
CA ARG A 19 33.23 31.25 -33.58
C ARG A 19 33.13 30.94 -32.09
N ILE A 20 33.51 31.87 -31.22
CA ILE A 20 33.40 31.73 -29.76
C ILE A 20 31.93 31.74 -29.34
N GLU A 21 31.13 32.66 -29.88
CA GLU A 21 29.69 32.76 -29.64
C GLU A 21 28.97 31.46 -30.00
N ASN A 22 29.21 30.91 -31.19
CA ASN A 22 28.64 29.62 -31.59
C ASN A 22 29.04 28.47 -30.65
N LYS A 23 30.30 28.46 -30.17
CA LYS A 23 30.77 27.47 -29.19
C LYS A 23 30.10 27.64 -27.83
N LEU A 24 29.90 28.87 -27.37
CA LEU A 24 29.18 29.17 -26.13
C LEU A 24 27.72 28.74 -26.24
N GLN A 25 27.04 29.04 -27.34
CA GLN A 25 25.66 28.59 -27.56
C GLN A 25 25.54 27.07 -27.59
N THR A 26 26.50 26.39 -28.24
CA THR A 26 26.56 24.93 -28.25
C THR A 26 26.75 24.37 -26.84
N LEU A 27 27.62 24.99 -26.04
CA LEU A 27 27.88 24.58 -24.68
C LEU A 27 26.66 24.81 -23.77
N GLU A 28 25.98 25.94 -23.91
CA GLU A 28 24.76 26.27 -23.18
C GLU A 28 23.65 25.24 -23.47
N ASN A 29 23.46 24.88 -24.74
CA ASN A 29 22.48 23.86 -25.13
C ASN A 29 22.82 22.49 -24.51
N LYS A 30 24.11 22.12 -24.46
CA LYS A 30 24.55 20.90 -23.79
C LYS A 30 24.32 20.93 -22.28
N PHE A 31 24.53 22.07 -21.62
CA PHE A 31 24.21 22.22 -20.20
C PHE A 31 22.71 22.07 -19.95
N LYS A 32 21.85 22.70 -20.76
CA LYS A 32 20.40 22.55 -20.68
C LYS A 32 19.95 21.09 -20.85
N GLU A 33 20.55 20.37 -21.80
CA GLU A 33 20.27 18.95 -21.99
C GLU A 33 20.71 18.09 -20.79
N LEU A 34 21.88 18.40 -20.23
CA LEU A 34 22.41 17.74 -19.05
C LEU A 34 21.51 17.97 -17.83
N ASP A 35 21.06 19.22 -17.60
CA ASP A 35 20.16 19.58 -16.50
C ASP A 35 18.82 18.83 -16.63
N SER A 36 18.22 18.81 -17.82
CA SER A 36 16.99 18.03 -18.09
C SER A 36 17.20 16.53 -17.84
N THR A 37 18.38 16.00 -18.16
CA THR A 37 18.71 14.58 -17.93
C THR A 37 18.89 14.29 -16.44
N LEU A 38 19.55 15.20 -15.72
CA LEU A 38 19.74 15.11 -14.28
C LEU A 38 18.38 15.12 -13.56
N GLU A 39 17.47 16.03 -13.94
CA GLU A 39 16.13 16.11 -13.34
C GLU A 39 15.34 14.81 -13.54
N LYS A 40 15.34 14.27 -14.76
CA LYS A 40 14.70 12.97 -15.06
C LYS A 40 15.31 11.82 -14.26
N LEU A 41 16.62 11.84 -14.06
CA LEU A 41 17.32 10.82 -13.30
C LEU A 41 16.97 10.91 -11.81
N THR A 42 16.92 12.13 -11.25
CA THR A 42 16.49 12.37 -9.87
C THR A 42 15.06 11.88 -9.63
N GLN A 43 14.12 12.20 -10.51
CA GLN A 43 12.74 11.71 -10.41
C GLN A 43 12.68 10.17 -10.44
N LYS A 44 13.48 9.52 -11.29
CA LYS A 44 13.54 8.05 -11.32
C LYS A 44 14.08 7.47 -10.02
N PHE A 45 15.12 8.07 -9.45
CA PHE A 45 15.68 7.61 -8.18
C PHE A 45 14.70 7.79 -7.02
N GLU A 46 13.93 8.86 -7.00
CA GLU A 46 12.91 9.10 -5.96
C GLU A 46 11.78 8.06 -6.03
N ILE A 47 11.29 7.74 -7.23
CA ILE A 47 10.30 6.68 -7.44
C ILE A 47 10.87 5.30 -7.04
N GLN A 48 12.14 5.04 -7.34
CA GLN A 48 12.79 3.79 -6.94
C GLN A 48 13.02 3.72 -5.43
N GLY A 49 13.40 4.83 -4.79
CA GLY A 49 13.60 4.93 -3.35
C GLY A 49 12.31 4.60 -2.59
N THR A 50 11.20 5.24 -2.96
CA THR A 50 9.88 4.96 -2.38
C THR A 50 9.44 3.51 -2.59
N SER A 51 9.64 2.95 -3.80
CA SER A 51 9.34 1.54 -4.06
C SER A 51 10.21 0.58 -3.23
N LEU A 52 11.47 0.94 -2.97
CA LEU A 52 12.38 0.12 -2.17
C LEU A 52 11.99 0.15 -0.69
N GLU A 53 11.65 1.31 -0.15
CA GLU A 53 11.12 1.45 1.22
C GLU A 53 9.86 0.61 1.42
N GLU A 54 8.93 0.65 0.45
CA GLU A 54 7.76 -0.22 0.47
C GLU A 54 8.15 -1.71 0.48
N GLN A 55 9.11 -2.14 -0.33
CA GLN A 55 9.58 -3.52 -0.34
C GLN A 55 10.21 -3.94 0.98
N VAL A 56 11.07 -3.10 1.57
CA VAL A 56 11.70 -3.36 2.87
C VAL A 56 10.62 -3.52 3.96
N SER A 57 9.61 -2.65 3.98
CA SER A 57 8.50 -2.78 4.94
C SER A 57 7.69 -4.08 4.75
N GLN A 58 7.53 -4.55 3.50
CA GLN A 58 6.89 -5.84 3.24
C GLN A 58 7.75 -6.99 3.74
N ASP A 59 9.05 -6.96 3.44
CA ASP A 59 9.98 -8.02 3.81
C ASP A 59 10.10 -8.15 5.34
N GLU A 60 10.12 -7.02 6.06
CA GLU A 60 10.06 -6.99 7.52
C GLU A 60 8.77 -7.64 8.05
N MET A 61 7.61 -7.39 7.43
CA MET A 61 6.35 -8.00 7.82
C MET A 61 6.33 -9.51 7.56
N TRP A 62 6.80 -9.97 6.40
CA TRP A 62 6.91 -11.40 6.10
C TRP A 62 7.88 -12.10 7.04
N THR A 63 9.04 -11.49 7.30
CA THR A 63 10.03 -12.01 8.23
C THR A 63 9.46 -12.12 9.64
N SER A 64 8.80 -11.07 10.12
CA SER A 64 8.17 -11.06 11.45
C SER A 64 7.12 -12.17 11.58
N LEU A 65 6.27 -12.36 10.57
CA LEU A 65 5.25 -13.41 10.56
C LEU A 65 5.82 -14.83 10.54
N LEU A 66 6.95 -15.03 9.87
CA LEU A 66 7.63 -16.33 9.81
C LEU A 66 8.45 -16.61 11.08
N GLU A 67 8.97 -15.58 11.73
CA GLU A 67 9.73 -15.70 12.98
C GLU A 67 8.83 -15.75 14.22
N ASP A 68 7.64 -15.15 14.15
CA ASP A 68 6.67 -15.15 15.24
C ASP A 68 6.17 -16.57 15.48
N ARG A 69 6.55 -17.11 16.65
CA ARG A 69 6.16 -18.44 17.11
C ARG A 69 4.76 -18.43 17.72
N PHE A 70 3.75 -18.12 16.89
CA PHE A 70 2.38 -18.23 17.33
C PHE A 70 2.03 -19.68 17.66
N THR A 71 1.32 -19.88 18.75
CA THR A 71 0.71 -21.17 19.07
C THR A 71 -0.45 -21.45 18.10
N SER A 72 -0.81 -22.73 17.93
CA SER A 72 -1.96 -23.11 17.11
C SER A 72 -3.27 -22.43 17.55
N VAL A 73 -3.41 -22.13 18.83
CA VAL A 73 -4.60 -21.42 19.37
C VAL A 73 -4.61 -19.97 18.93
N GLU A 74 -3.48 -19.26 19.06
CA GLU A 74 -3.33 -17.87 18.63
C GLU A 74 -3.56 -17.74 17.12
N ILE A 75 -2.94 -18.61 16.32
CA ILE A 75 -3.13 -18.65 14.86
C ILE A 75 -4.61 -18.78 14.53
N LYS A 76 -5.30 -19.78 15.10
CA LYS A 76 -6.73 -20.03 14.82
C LYS A 76 -7.60 -18.84 15.25
N LEU A 77 -7.30 -18.24 16.39
CA LEU A 77 -8.05 -17.11 16.92
C LEU A 77 -7.91 -15.89 16.02
N PHE A 78 -6.67 -15.47 15.71
CA PHE A 78 -6.38 -14.33 14.84
C PHE A 78 -6.91 -14.57 13.43
N TYR A 79 -6.71 -15.77 12.89
CA TYR A 79 -7.21 -16.16 11.57
C TYR A 79 -8.73 -16.02 11.48
N SER A 80 -9.45 -16.31 12.57
CA SER A 80 -10.91 -16.16 12.61
C SER A 80 -11.35 -14.69 12.52
N TYR A 81 -10.67 -13.77 13.21
CA TYR A 81 -10.94 -12.33 13.11
C TYR A 81 -10.56 -11.77 11.75
N VAL A 82 -9.40 -12.18 11.22
CA VAL A 82 -8.91 -11.81 9.88
C VAL A 82 -9.91 -12.25 8.80
N SER A 83 -10.38 -13.51 8.87
CA SER A 83 -11.33 -14.08 7.89
C SER A 83 -12.67 -13.35 7.91
N GLU A 84 -13.20 -13.02 9.10
CA GLU A 84 -14.44 -12.26 9.21
C GLU A 84 -14.27 -10.81 8.74
N THR A 85 -13.13 -10.18 9.00
CA THR A 85 -12.82 -8.83 8.52
C THR A 85 -12.73 -8.78 7.00
N ILE A 86 -12.02 -9.74 6.39
CA ILE A 86 -11.93 -9.91 4.92
C ILE A 86 -13.33 -10.11 4.31
N SER A 87 -14.16 -10.92 4.95
CA SER A 87 -15.54 -11.17 4.53
C SER A 87 -16.41 -9.92 4.66
N CYS A 88 -16.25 -9.17 5.75
CA CYS A 88 -16.94 -7.90 5.98
C CYS A 88 -16.60 -6.88 4.88
N LEU A 89 -15.31 -6.69 4.59
CA LEU A 89 -14.82 -5.81 3.53
C LEU A 89 -15.43 -6.17 2.17
N HIS A 90 -15.38 -7.45 1.80
CA HIS A 90 -15.95 -7.92 0.53
C HIS A 90 -17.46 -7.68 0.45
N ASN A 91 -18.20 -8.00 1.52
CA ASN A 91 -19.64 -7.82 1.57
C ASN A 91 -20.05 -6.35 1.50
N GLN A 92 -19.39 -5.45 2.24
CA GLN A 92 -19.73 -4.03 2.21
C GLN A 92 -19.47 -3.39 0.84
N VAL A 93 -18.36 -3.74 0.18
CA VAL A 93 -18.05 -3.23 -1.16
C VAL A 93 -19.08 -3.73 -2.18
N THR A 94 -19.44 -5.02 -2.12
CA THR A 94 -20.41 -5.60 -3.05
C THR A 94 -21.83 -5.12 -2.80
N GLN A 95 -22.21 -4.83 -1.55
CA GLN A 95 -23.48 -4.19 -1.21
C GLN A 95 -23.57 -2.75 -1.77
N LYS A 96 -22.48 -1.99 -1.71
CA LYS A 96 -22.42 -0.63 -2.31
C LYS A 96 -22.28 -0.66 -3.84
N LEU A 97 -21.92 -1.79 -4.45
CA LEU A 97 -21.75 -1.99 -5.89
C LEU A 97 -22.49 -3.24 -6.41
N PRO A 98 -23.83 -3.29 -6.27
CA PRO A 98 -24.60 -4.50 -6.56
C PRO A 98 -24.52 -4.91 -8.04
N ASP A 99 -24.42 -3.95 -8.95
CA ASP A 99 -24.26 -4.17 -10.39
C ASP A 99 -22.92 -4.82 -10.76
N LEU A 100 -21.88 -4.62 -9.94
CA LEU A 100 -20.54 -5.19 -10.16
C LEU A 100 -20.29 -6.46 -9.34
N ALA A 101 -21.22 -6.86 -8.45
CA ALA A 101 -21.03 -7.98 -7.51
C ALA A 101 -20.63 -9.29 -8.19
N ARG A 102 -21.26 -9.65 -9.32
CA ARG A 102 -20.89 -10.85 -10.11
C ARG A 102 -19.46 -10.81 -10.63
N SER A 103 -18.95 -9.61 -10.89
CA SER A 103 -17.61 -9.38 -11.40
C SER A 103 -16.55 -9.24 -10.28
N LEU A 104 -17.02 -9.20 -9.03
CA LEU A 104 -16.23 -9.04 -7.81
C LEU A 104 -16.44 -10.23 -6.85
N PRO A 105 -16.15 -11.48 -7.27
CA PRO A 105 -16.47 -12.66 -6.47
C PRO A 105 -15.66 -12.79 -5.16
N THR A 106 -14.53 -12.08 -5.04
CA THR A 106 -13.64 -12.18 -3.87
C THR A 106 -13.00 -10.83 -3.53
N LEU A 107 -12.47 -10.68 -2.31
CA LEU A 107 -11.68 -9.50 -1.95
C LEU A 107 -10.49 -9.29 -2.91
N ALA A 108 -9.81 -10.36 -3.33
CA ALA A 108 -8.72 -10.28 -4.30
C ALA A 108 -9.16 -9.66 -5.64
N SER A 109 -10.39 -9.96 -6.09
CA SER A 109 -10.94 -9.36 -7.32
C SER A 109 -11.21 -7.85 -7.17
N ILE A 110 -11.61 -7.40 -5.98
CA ILE A 110 -11.75 -5.97 -5.63
C ILE A 110 -10.37 -5.30 -5.66
N LEU A 111 -9.40 -5.85 -4.93
CA LEU A 111 -8.04 -5.31 -4.84
C LEU A 111 -7.35 -5.23 -6.21
N ARG A 112 -7.60 -6.19 -7.10
CA ARG A 112 -7.06 -6.16 -8.47
C ARG A 112 -7.72 -5.10 -9.36
N ARG A 113 -9.01 -4.84 -9.17
CA ARG A 113 -9.79 -3.96 -10.06
C ARG A 113 -9.84 -2.50 -9.57
N LYS A 114 -9.65 -2.24 -8.27
CA LYS A 114 -9.67 -0.88 -7.70
C LYS A 114 -8.62 0.05 -8.32
N SER A 115 -7.49 -0.48 -8.78
CA SER A 115 -6.45 0.31 -9.46
C SER A 115 -6.86 0.79 -10.85
N LYS A 116 -7.83 0.13 -11.49
CA LYS A 116 -8.25 0.41 -12.87
C LYS A 116 -9.66 0.99 -12.97
N ASN A 117 -10.44 0.92 -11.90
CA ASN A 117 -11.84 1.35 -11.88
C ASN A 117 -12.07 2.32 -10.72
N GLN A 118 -12.30 3.58 -11.09
CA GLN A 118 -12.48 4.67 -10.14
C GLN A 118 -13.65 4.45 -9.18
N ARG A 119 -14.76 3.88 -9.67
CA ARG A 119 -15.95 3.65 -8.85
C ARG A 119 -15.69 2.58 -7.78
N ILE A 120 -14.97 1.52 -8.14
CA ILE A 120 -14.52 0.52 -7.17
C ILE A 120 -13.57 1.17 -6.16
N ARG A 121 -12.65 2.03 -6.61
CA ARG A 121 -11.69 2.72 -5.74
C ARG A 121 -12.37 3.60 -4.69
N LEU A 122 -13.31 4.46 -5.09
CA LEU A 122 -14.02 5.36 -4.19
C LEU A 122 -14.87 4.60 -3.16
N VAL A 123 -15.57 3.53 -3.59
CA VAL A 123 -16.33 2.70 -2.66
C VAL A 123 -15.40 1.97 -1.69
N TRP A 124 -14.28 1.46 -2.18
CA TRP A 124 -13.28 0.80 -1.35
C TRP A 124 -12.72 1.74 -0.28
N GLU A 125 -12.29 2.94 -0.66
CA GLU A 125 -11.80 3.99 0.26
C GLU A 125 -12.88 4.35 1.31
N SER A 126 -14.14 4.55 0.89
CA SER A 126 -15.25 4.81 1.79
C SER A 126 -15.55 3.66 2.77
N VAL A 127 -15.43 2.40 2.32
CA VAL A 127 -15.62 1.23 3.19
C VAL A 127 -14.48 1.14 4.21
N LEU A 128 -13.24 1.35 3.79
CA LEU A 128 -12.08 1.39 4.69
C LEU A 128 -12.25 2.45 5.77
N GLU A 129 -12.60 3.67 5.38
CA GLU A 129 -12.84 4.78 6.31
C GLU A 129 -13.96 4.43 7.30
N SER A 130 -15.08 3.88 6.83
CA SER A 130 -16.19 3.49 7.72
C SER A 130 -15.85 2.38 8.71
N LEU A 131 -14.85 1.56 8.39
CA LEU A 131 -14.37 0.48 9.25
C LEU A 131 -13.14 0.87 10.08
N GLY A 132 -12.65 2.12 9.97
CA GLY A 132 -11.41 2.55 10.63
C GLY A 132 -10.17 1.83 10.13
N LEU A 133 -10.18 1.34 8.89
CA LEU A 133 -9.09 0.59 8.27
C LEU A 133 -8.31 1.44 7.28
N GLN A 134 -7.03 1.12 7.12
CA GLN A 134 -6.16 1.67 6.09
C GLN A 134 -5.74 0.55 5.11
N GLU A 135 -5.25 0.92 3.93
CA GLU A 135 -4.71 -0.03 2.93
C GLU A 135 -3.62 -0.93 3.52
N GLY A 136 -2.77 -0.35 4.37
CA GLY A 136 -1.74 -1.09 5.08
C GLY A 136 -2.33 -2.19 5.98
N HIS A 137 -3.43 -1.91 6.68
CA HIS A 137 -4.08 -2.90 7.54
C HIS A 137 -4.60 -4.09 6.72
N VAL A 138 -5.27 -3.80 5.60
CA VAL A 138 -5.76 -4.86 4.71
C VAL A 138 -4.61 -5.69 4.17
N ARG A 139 -3.50 -5.05 3.81
CA ARG A 139 -2.30 -5.76 3.35
C ARG A 139 -1.76 -6.71 4.41
N ALA A 140 -1.58 -6.24 5.64
CA ALA A 140 -1.10 -7.08 6.74
C ALA A 140 -2.05 -8.24 7.07
N LEU A 141 -3.36 -7.99 7.08
CA LEU A 141 -4.37 -9.03 7.28
C LEU A 141 -4.36 -10.07 6.15
N CYS A 142 -4.22 -9.64 4.89
CA CYS A 142 -4.07 -10.54 3.75
C CYS A 142 -2.78 -11.37 3.84
N THR A 143 -1.67 -10.76 4.23
CA THR A 143 -0.41 -11.47 4.45
C THR A 143 -0.57 -12.54 5.53
N PHE A 144 -1.11 -12.18 6.70
CA PHE A 144 -1.39 -13.14 7.77
C PHE A 144 -2.29 -14.29 7.29
N PHE A 145 -3.37 -13.95 6.57
CA PHE A 145 -4.31 -14.93 6.01
C PHE A 145 -3.61 -15.92 5.07
N ILE A 146 -2.72 -15.44 4.19
CA ILE A 146 -1.99 -16.29 3.26
C ILE A 146 -1.00 -17.17 4.01
N THR A 147 -0.17 -16.58 4.88
CA THR A 147 0.88 -17.27 5.65
C THR A 147 0.31 -18.43 6.45
N HIS A 148 -0.76 -18.20 7.21
CA HIS A 148 -1.30 -19.21 8.12
C HIS A 148 -2.50 -19.99 7.56
N SER A 149 -2.82 -19.85 6.27
CA SER A 149 -3.96 -20.53 5.63
C SER A 149 -3.94 -22.06 5.76
N PHE A 150 -2.75 -22.67 5.74
CA PHE A 150 -2.59 -24.12 5.84
C PHE A 150 -2.61 -24.63 7.29
N GLU A 151 -2.11 -23.83 8.23
CA GLU A 151 -2.06 -24.15 9.66
C GLU A 151 -3.41 -23.92 10.35
N ALA A 152 -4.17 -22.95 9.83
CA ALA A 152 -5.58 -22.77 10.10
C ALA A 152 -6.38 -23.87 9.37
N GLN A 153 -6.22 -25.13 9.77
CA GLN A 153 -7.15 -26.20 9.40
C GLN A 153 -8.56 -25.66 9.61
N TYR A 154 -9.29 -25.47 8.51
CA TYR A 154 -10.56 -24.75 8.45
C TYR A 154 -11.58 -25.45 9.35
N TYR A 155 -11.61 -25.07 10.63
CA TYR A 155 -12.71 -25.44 11.51
C TYR A 155 -13.82 -24.45 11.20
N PRO A 156 -14.98 -24.89 10.67
CA PRO A 156 -16.07 -23.97 10.29
C PRO A 156 -16.68 -23.25 11.52
N VAL A 157 -16.17 -23.54 12.72
CA VAL A 157 -16.80 -23.24 14.00
C VAL A 157 -15.71 -23.05 15.09
N TYR A 158 -14.77 -22.11 14.92
CA TYR A 158 -14.42 -21.29 16.09
C TYR A 158 -15.61 -20.36 16.32
N SER A 159 -16.71 -20.96 16.78
CA SER A 159 -17.98 -20.29 17.04
C SER A 159 -17.76 -19.08 17.93
N ALA A 160 -18.69 -18.12 17.90
CA ALA A 160 -18.78 -17.05 18.90
C ALA A 160 -18.56 -17.58 20.34
N ASN A 161 -18.94 -18.83 20.61
CA ASN A 161 -18.78 -19.54 21.88
C ASN A 161 -17.31 -19.88 22.25
N GLN A 162 -16.43 -20.14 21.27
CA GLN A 162 -15.00 -20.34 21.55
C GLN A 162 -14.25 -19.02 21.65
N ARG A 163 -14.62 -18.02 20.83
CA ARG A 163 -14.10 -16.66 21.03
C ARG A 163 -14.46 -16.14 22.42
N GLN A 164 -15.66 -16.41 22.93
CA GLN A 164 -16.10 -16.03 24.28
C GLN A 164 -15.10 -16.42 25.38
N LYS A 165 -14.43 -17.56 25.27
CA LYS A 165 -13.41 -18.00 26.23
C LYS A 165 -12.17 -17.10 26.26
N TYR A 166 -11.88 -16.42 25.16
CA TYR A 166 -10.72 -15.55 24.96
C TYR A 166 -11.10 -14.07 24.72
N THR A 167 -12.40 -13.74 24.69
CA THR A 167 -12.89 -12.39 24.32
C THR A 167 -12.49 -11.36 25.37
N GLY A 168 -12.39 -11.78 26.63
CA GLY A 168 -12.01 -10.89 27.73
C GLY A 168 -10.60 -10.32 27.62
N ASP A 169 -9.70 -10.95 26.86
CA ASP A 169 -8.28 -10.54 26.84
C ASP A 169 -7.58 -10.75 25.48
N ILE A 170 -8.34 -10.75 24.38
CA ILE A 170 -7.77 -10.85 23.02
C ILE A 170 -6.84 -9.67 22.72
N ILE A 171 -7.16 -8.48 23.21
CA ILE A 171 -6.37 -7.26 23.01
C ILE A 171 -4.99 -7.43 23.63
N THR A 172 -4.91 -7.84 24.90
CA THR A 172 -3.62 -8.03 25.57
C THR A 172 -2.83 -9.18 24.98
N MET A 173 -3.50 -10.25 24.52
CA MET A 173 -2.85 -11.34 23.80
C MET A 173 -2.19 -10.82 22.50
N ILE A 174 -2.90 -10.03 21.70
CA ILE A 174 -2.34 -9.43 20.48
C ILE A 174 -1.14 -8.55 20.84
N THR A 175 -1.28 -7.64 21.81
CA THR A 175 -0.21 -6.73 22.22
C THR A 175 1.03 -7.46 22.76
N LYS A 176 0.85 -8.62 23.40
CA LYS A 176 1.95 -9.39 23.98
C LYS A 176 2.68 -10.27 22.98
N VAL A 177 1.94 -10.90 22.06
CA VAL A 177 2.47 -11.98 21.22
C VAL A 177 2.89 -11.45 19.84
N VAL A 178 2.26 -10.41 19.34
CA VAL A 178 2.54 -9.84 18.02
C VAL A 178 3.56 -8.72 18.16
N LYS A 179 4.77 -8.95 17.64
CA LYS A 179 5.88 -7.98 17.75
C LYS A 179 5.86 -6.92 16.66
N ASN A 180 5.44 -7.31 15.45
CA ASN A 180 5.36 -6.39 14.33
C ASN A 180 4.24 -5.38 14.57
N GLN A 181 4.59 -4.09 14.68
CA GLN A 181 3.66 -3.01 15.02
C GLN A 181 2.49 -2.95 14.03
N MET A 182 2.78 -3.04 12.74
CA MET A 182 1.78 -2.94 11.69
C MET A 182 0.77 -4.10 11.76
N LEU A 183 1.26 -5.33 11.96
CA LEU A 183 0.40 -6.50 12.14
C LEU A 183 -0.43 -6.40 13.43
N GLN A 184 0.19 -5.91 14.51
CA GLN A 184 -0.48 -5.74 15.80
C GLN A 184 -1.68 -4.79 15.67
N GLU A 185 -1.46 -3.59 15.12
CA GLU A 185 -2.51 -2.60 14.86
C GLU A 185 -3.60 -3.17 13.94
N SER A 186 -3.19 -3.87 12.88
CA SER A 186 -4.12 -4.49 11.93
C SER A 186 -5.03 -5.53 12.57
N LEU A 187 -4.49 -6.38 13.46
CA LEU A 187 -5.26 -7.39 14.20
C LEU A 187 -6.19 -6.74 15.23
N LEU A 188 -5.76 -5.66 15.90
CA LEU A 188 -6.62 -4.90 16.80
C LEU A 188 -7.80 -4.27 16.05
N CYS A 189 -7.56 -3.68 14.87
CA CYS A 189 -8.63 -3.19 14.02
C CYS A 189 -9.58 -4.31 13.57
N ALA A 190 -9.05 -5.48 13.21
CA ALA A 190 -9.87 -6.64 12.83
C ALA A 190 -10.80 -7.09 13.98
N VAL A 191 -10.31 -7.10 15.22
CA VAL A 191 -11.14 -7.36 16.41
C VAL A 191 -12.25 -6.32 16.53
N GLN A 192 -11.93 -5.04 16.40
CA GLN A 192 -12.93 -3.96 16.48
C GLN A 192 -14.01 -4.09 15.40
N VAL A 193 -13.64 -4.34 14.14
CA VAL A 193 -14.58 -4.53 13.03
C VAL A 193 -15.55 -5.68 13.32
N VAL A 194 -15.04 -6.79 13.84
CA VAL A 194 -15.83 -7.99 14.11
C VAL A 194 -16.74 -7.81 15.32
N GLU A 195 -16.24 -7.25 16.42
CA GLU A 195 -17.02 -7.09 17.64
C GLU A 195 -18.08 -5.97 17.51
N ASN A 196 -17.77 -4.88 16.81
CA ASN A 196 -18.76 -3.82 16.52
C ASN A 196 -19.88 -4.33 15.60
N GLY A 197 -19.54 -5.11 14.57
CA GLY A 197 -20.54 -5.71 13.68
C GLY A 197 -21.47 -6.71 14.36
N LYS A 198 -21.08 -7.30 15.51
CA LYS A 198 -21.96 -8.13 16.35
C LYS A 198 -22.92 -7.29 17.20
N ALA A 199 -22.45 -6.15 17.71
CA ALA A 199 -23.29 -5.26 18.50
C ALA A 199 -24.44 -4.69 17.67
N GLU A 200 -24.17 -4.25 16.44
CA GLU A 200 -25.20 -3.75 15.51
C GLU A 200 -26.23 -4.83 15.15
N LYS A 201 -25.78 -6.07 14.92
CA LYS A 201 -26.68 -7.19 14.66
C LYS A 201 -27.57 -7.52 15.85
N LYS A 202 -27.06 -7.48 17.09
CA LYS A 202 -27.88 -7.73 18.29
C LYS A 202 -28.99 -6.68 18.46
N VAL A 203 -28.68 -5.40 18.26
CA VAL A 203 -29.67 -4.32 18.36
C VAL A 203 -30.79 -4.45 17.32
N ALA A 204 -30.50 -4.99 16.13
CA ALA A 204 -31.49 -5.22 15.08
C ALA A 204 -32.47 -6.38 15.35
N TRP A 205 -32.17 -7.29 16.29
CA TRP A 205 -33.09 -8.37 16.69
C TRP A 205 -33.91 -8.03 17.94
N ASP A 206 -33.51 -7.00 18.68
CA ASP A 206 -34.17 -6.52 19.91
C ASP A 206 -35.15 -5.35 19.64
N GLN A 207 -35.39 -5.00 18.37
CA GLN A 207 -36.38 -4.02 17.88
C GLN A 207 -37.47 -4.72 17.07
#